data_AF-A0A455U1U8-F1
#
_entry.id   AF-A0A455U1U8-F1
#
_cell.length_a   1.000
_cell.length_b   1.000
_cell.length_c   1.000
_cell.angle_alpha   90.00
_cell.angle_beta   90.00
_cell.angle_gamma   90.00
#
_symmetry.space_group_name_H-M   'P 1'
#
loop_
_entity.id
_entity.type
_entity.pdbx_description
1 polymer ?
#
loop_
_entity_poly.entity_id
_entity_poly.type
_entity_poly.pdbx_seq_one_letter_code
_entity_poly.pdbx_strand_id
1 'polypeptide(L)'
;MRHDVNGEHAKETLSNAEEVVVISVLSRDPEGFDGTKLLDLMMVCGLRYSSAMGVFHRFETESDDSELQFSMLNVVKPGTFPIEKMGEFMTPGITLLMPLPGAIDSSVAFEAMVETAMVVVRHMGGELKDENRSVMTAQTIEFARQRVREFERRHRLQRHMQAR
;
A
#
# COMPACT_ATOMS: atom_id res chain seq x y z
N MET A 1 -11.09 13.00 -14.45
CA MET A 1 -11.20 12.71 -13.00
C MET A 1 -10.00 13.37 -12.33
N ARG A 2 -10.16 14.19 -11.28
CA ARG A 2 -9.07 15.02 -10.69
C ARG A 2 -8.03 14.24 -9.86
N HIS A 3 -8.03 12.90 -9.93
CA HIS A 3 -7.20 12.03 -9.08
C HIS A 3 -6.51 10.91 -9.87
N ASP A 4 -6.46 11.02 -11.20
CA ASP A 4 -5.76 10.05 -12.03
C ASP A 4 -4.27 10.39 -12.08
N VAL A 5 -3.44 9.45 -11.66
CA VAL A 5 -1.97 9.58 -11.64
C VAL A 5 -1.33 8.65 -12.66
N ASN A 6 -0.23 9.11 -13.25
CA ASN A 6 0.58 8.24 -14.10
C ASN A 6 1.14 7.07 -13.26
N GLY A 7 0.69 5.86 -13.55
CA GLY A 7 1.08 4.65 -12.83
C GLY A 7 2.45 4.10 -13.24
N GLU A 8 3.08 4.66 -14.28
CA GLU A 8 4.35 4.16 -14.82
C GLU A 8 5.48 4.22 -13.78
N HIS A 9 5.64 5.37 -13.09
CA HIS A 9 6.63 5.52 -12.02
C HIS A 9 6.39 4.50 -10.90
N ALA A 10 5.14 4.35 -10.45
CA ALA A 10 4.80 3.40 -9.39
C ALA A 10 5.13 1.94 -9.78
N LYS A 11 4.88 1.59 -11.04
CA LYS A 11 5.21 0.27 -11.58
C LYS A 11 6.72 0.03 -11.66
N GLU A 12 7.47 1.03 -12.11
CA GLU A 12 8.94 0.97 -12.16
C GLU A 12 9.54 0.80 -10.77
N THR A 13 9.11 1.61 -9.80
CA THR A 13 9.58 1.52 -8.41
C THR A 13 9.26 0.16 -7.79
N LEU A 14 8.07 -0.39 -8.02
CA LEU A 14 7.73 -1.75 -7.57
C LEU A 14 8.58 -2.83 -8.25
N SER A 15 8.93 -2.66 -9.53
CA SER A 15 9.71 -3.64 -10.30
C SER A 15 11.19 -3.63 -9.94
N ASN A 16 11.71 -2.48 -9.53
CA ASN A 16 13.10 -2.27 -9.15
C ASN A 16 13.33 -2.44 -7.62
N ALA A 17 12.30 -2.76 -6.86
CA ALA A 17 12.40 -2.97 -5.42
C ALA A 17 13.27 -4.19 -5.09
N GLU A 18 14.16 -4.05 -4.11
CA GLU A 18 14.95 -5.15 -3.58
C GLU A 18 14.11 -6.02 -2.62
N GLU A 19 13.28 -5.36 -1.81
CA GLU A 19 12.33 -6.00 -0.90
C GLU A 19 10.95 -5.35 -1.05
N VAL A 20 9.88 -6.10 -0.83
CA VAL A 20 8.51 -5.55 -0.81
C VAL A 20 7.84 -5.95 0.49
N VAL A 21 7.40 -4.97 1.27
CA VAL A 21 6.60 -5.20 2.47
C VAL A 21 5.15 -5.34 2.06
N VAL A 22 4.50 -6.39 2.55
CA VAL A 22 3.12 -6.74 2.20
C VAL A 22 2.26 -6.71 3.45
N ILE A 23 1.18 -5.93 3.42
CA ILE A 23 0.14 -5.97 4.45
C ILE A 23 -1.20 -6.11 3.75
N SER A 24 -1.97 -7.13 4.10
CA SER A 24 -3.33 -7.31 3.59
C SER A 24 -4.36 -7.06 4.68
N VAL A 25 -5.51 -6.52 4.29
CA VAL A 25 -6.69 -6.41 5.17
C VAL A 25 -7.78 -7.25 4.55
N LEU A 26 -8.20 -8.31 5.24
CA LEU A 26 -9.29 -9.18 4.78
C LEU A 26 -10.57 -8.86 5.55
N SER A 27 -11.70 -8.82 4.85
CA SER A 27 -13.01 -8.64 5.44
C SER A 27 -13.34 -9.80 6.37
N ARG A 28 -13.93 -9.50 7.53
CA ARG A 28 -14.55 -10.51 8.39
C ARG A 28 -15.95 -10.89 7.92
N ASP A 29 -16.60 -9.99 7.19
CA ASP A 29 -17.88 -10.23 6.55
C ASP A 29 -17.68 -11.06 5.26
N PRO A 30 -18.38 -12.21 5.11
CA PRO A 30 -18.36 -13.01 3.88
C PRO A 30 -18.77 -12.23 2.62
N GLU A 31 -19.60 -11.20 2.74
CA GLU A 31 -19.99 -10.34 1.61
C GLU A 31 -18.84 -9.43 1.18
N GLY A 32 -17.88 -9.14 2.07
CA GLY A 32 -16.71 -8.32 1.80
C GLY A 32 -16.89 -6.83 2.14
N PHE A 33 -15.93 -6.03 1.70
CA PHE A 33 -15.93 -4.59 1.80
C PHE A 33 -16.75 -3.94 0.68
N ASP A 34 -17.65 -3.05 1.07
CA ASP A 34 -18.39 -2.17 0.17
C ASP A 34 -17.44 -1.22 -0.59
N GLY A 35 -17.52 -1.24 -1.91
CA GLY A 35 -16.64 -0.49 -2.79
C GLY A 35 -16.75 1.03 -2.63
N THR A 36 -17.96 1.54 -2.41
CA THR A 36 -18.17 3.00 -2.24
C THR A 36 -17.49 3.48 -0.96
N LYS A 37 -17.73 2.77 0.16
CA LYS A 37 -17.08 3.07 1.44
C LYS A 37 -15.55 2.91 1.37
N LEU A 38 -15.08 1.89 0.65
CA LEU A 38 -13.64 1.69 0.45
C LEU A 38 -13.02 2.86 -0.32
N LEU A 39 -13.66 3.29 -1.42
CA LEU A 39 -13.21 4.41 -2.22
C LEU A 39 -13.11 5.70 -1.38
N ASP A 40 -14.17 6.02 -0.64
CA ASP A 40 -14.21 7.22 0.21
C ASP A 40 -13.08 7.21 1.25
N LEU A 41 -12.84 6.07 1.89
CA LEU A 41 -11.71 5.92 2.83
C LEU A 41 -10.36 6.10 2.15
N MET A 42 -10.18 5.57 0.93
CA MET A 42 -8.90 5.70 0.22
C MET A 42 -8.61 7.14 -0.16
N MET A 43 -9.63 7.90 -0.57
CA MET A 43 -9.51 9.32 -0.83
C MET A 43 -9.10 10.10 0.43
N VAL A 44 -9.69 9.78 1.59
CA VAL A 44 -9.36 10.41 2.89
C VAL A 44 -7.93 10.07 3.34
N CYS A 45 -7.47 8.84 3.08
CA CYS A 45 -6.10 8.41 3.37
C CYS A 45 -5.04 9.01 2.41
N GLY A 46 -5.47 9.78 1.40
CA GLY A 46 -4.60 10.43 0.43
C GLY A 46 -4.10 9.49 -0.69
N LEU A 47 -4.79 8.37 -0.93
CA LEU A 47 -4.47 7.50 -2.05
C LEU A 47 -5.05 8.09 -3.35
N ARG A 48 -4.28 7.97 -4.43
CA ARG A 48 -4.64 8.40 -5.78
C ARG A 48 -4.83 7.17 -6.67
N TYR A 49 -5.84 7.19 -7.53
CA TYR A 49 -6.14 6.07 -8.42
C TYR A 49 -5.33 6.20 -9.71
N SER A 50 -4.74 5.11 -10.19
CA SER A 50 -4.16 5.04 -11.52
C SER A 50 -5.10 4.31 -12.45
N SER A 51 -5.69 4.99 -13.43
CA SER A 51 -6.55 4.36 -14.43
C SER A 51 -5.79 3.38 -15.32
N ALA A 52 -4.51 3.68 -15.61
CA ALA A 52 -3.63 2.84 -16.41
C ALA A 52 -3.35 1.47 -15.76
N MET A 53 -3.24 1.43 -14.44
CA MET A 53 -3.00 0.18 -13.70
C MET A 53 -4.26 -0.40 -13.03
N GLY A 54 -5.30 0.40 -12.86
CA GLY A 54 -6.52 0.02 -12.16
C GLY A 54 -6.33 -0.15 -10.65
N VAL A 55 -5.31 0.48 -10.04
CA VAL A 55 -4.97 0.33 -8.61
C VAL A 55 -4.78 1.69 -7.95
N PHE A 56 -4.64 1.72 -6.63
CA PHE A 56 -4.38 2.94 -5.88
C PHE A 56 -2.91 3.05 -5.48
N HIS A 57 -2.42 4.27 -5.35
CA HIS A 57 -1.05 4.58 -4.94
C HIS A 57 -1.05 5.71 -3.91
N ARG A 58 -0.14 5.65 -2.96
CA ARG A 58 0.19 6.78 -2.07
C ARG A 58 1.61 7.23 -2.36
N PHE A 59 1.77 8.54 -2.51
CA PHE A 59 3.04 9.20 -2.77
C PHE A 59 3.36 10.16 -1.63
N GLU A 60 4.62 10.52 -1.45
CA GLU A 60 5.04 11.43 -0.37
C GLU A 60 4.48 12.84 -0.53
N THR A 61 4.31 13.30 -1.77
CA THR A 61 3.84 14.65 -2.12
C THR A 61 2.82 14.58 -3.26
N GLU A 62 2.19 15.72 -3.55
CA GLU A 62 1.26 15.85 -4.68
C GLU A 62 1.97 15.96 -6.04
N SER A 63 3.30 16.11 -6.06
CA SER A 63 4.08 16.21 -7.29
C SER A 63 3.94 14.96 -8.17
N ASP A 64 4.05 15.14 -9.48
CA ASP A 64 4.03 14.06 -10.46
C ASP A 64 5.30 13.19 -10.38
N ASP A 65 6.44 13.79 -9.97
CA ASP A 65 7.71 13.10 -9.76
C ASP A 65 7.89 12.63 -8.30
N SER A 66 6.81 12.58 -7.52
CA SER A 66 6.88 12.20 -6.12
C SER A 66 7.20 10.71 -5.97
N GLU A 67 8.06 10.39 -5.01
CA GLU A 67 8.39 8.99 -4.69
C GLU A 67 7.18 8.21 -4.19
N LEU A 68 7.11 6.94 -4.61
CA LEU A 68 6.06 6.02 -4.20
C LEU A 68 6.28 5.55 -2.76
N GLN A 69 5.27 5.76 -1.91
CA GLN A 69 5.25 5.17 -0.57
C GLN A 69 4.75 3.73 -0.63
N PHE A 70 3.54 3.51 -1.13
CA PHE A 70 2.98 2.17 -1.29
C PHE A 70 1.83 2.15 -2.30
N SER A 71 1.57 0.96 -2.84
CA SER A 71 0.44 0.70 -3.73
C SER A 71 -0.60 -0.16 -3.01
N MET A 72 -1.87 0.07 -3.31
CA MET A 72 -2.99 -0.72 -2.82
C MET A 72 -3.68 -1.42 -3.98
N LEU A 73 -3.83 -2.73 -3.84
CA LEU A 73 -4.44 -3.64 -4.80
C LEU A 73 -5.62 -4.38 -4.16
N ASN A 74 -6.50 -4.88 -5.02
CA ASN A 74 -7.54 -5.82 -4.63
C ASN A 74 -6.90 -7.21 -4.38
N VAL A 75 -7.34 -7.95 -3.37
CA VAL A 75 -6.88 -9.33 -3.15
C VAL A 75 -7.38 -10.29 -4.24
N VAL A 76 -8.45 -9.92 -4.94
CA VAL A 76 -9.02 -10.70 -6.06
C VAL A 76 -8.29 -10.37 -7.34
N LYS A 77 -7.84 -11.41 -8.06
CA LYS A 77 -7.21 -11.26 -9.39
C LYS A 77 -8.19 -10.57 -10.37
N PRO A 78 -7.72 -9.61 -11.19
CA PRO A 78 -6.32 -9.31 -11.48
C PRO A 78 -5.62 -8.36 -10.49
N GLY A 79 -6.29 -7.96 -9.40
CA GLY A 79 -5.74 -7.03 -8.40
C GLY A 79 -6.20 -5.58 -8.57
N THR A 80 -7.15 -5.34 -9.49
CA THR A 80 -7.63 -4.00 -9.85
C THR A 80 -8.99 -3.68 -9.22
N PHE A 81 -9.32 -2.39 -9.21
CA PHE A 81 -10.60 -1.84 -8.78
C PHE A 81 -11.38 -1.26 -9.96
N PRO A 82 -12.64 -1.66 -10.17
CA PRO A 82 -13.48 -1.12 -11.23
C PRO A 82 -14.08 0.22 -10.79
N ILE A 83 -13.33 1.32 -10.96
CA ILE A 83 -13.71 2.65 -10.43
C ILE A 83 -15.11 3.12 -10.86
N GLU A 84 -15.53 2.77 -12.08
CA GLU A 84 -16.84 3.11 -12.63
C GLU A 84 -18.01 2.30 -12.04
N LYS A 85 -17.70 1.18 -11.36
CA LYS A 85 -18.68 0.24 -10.80
C LYS A 85 -18.53 0.05 -9.29
N MET A 86 -17.86 0.99 -8.60
CA MET A 86 -17.63 0.89 -7.15
C MET A 86 -18.93 0.82 -6.34
N GLY A 87 -20.04 1.37 -6.86
CA GLY A 87 -21.36 1.34 -6.23
C GLY A 87 -21.96 -0.05 -6.03
N GLU A 88 -21.60 -1.01 -6.88
CA GLU A 88 -22.07 -2.40 -6.82
C GLU A 88 -20.94 -3.39 -6.49
N PHE A 89 -19.73 -2.85 -6.28
CA PHE A 89 -18.53 -3.64 -6.11
C PHE A 89 -18.35 -4.03 -4.64
N MET A 90 -18.08 -5.32 -4.42
CA MET A 90 -17.66 -5.86 -3.14
C MET A 90 -16.29 -6.52 -3.29
N THR A 91 -15.43 -6.39 -2.29
CA THR A 91 -14.15 -7.11 -2.27
C THR A 91 -13.89 -7.84 -0.95
N PRO A 92 -13.42 -9.10 -0.97
CA PRO A 92 -13.01 -9.80 0.25
C PRO A 92 -11.80 -9.18 0.95
N GLY A 93 -11.08 -8.24 0.32
CA GLY A 93 -9.96 -7.56 0.97
C GLY A 93 -9.08 -6.74 0.05
N ILE A 94 -8.07 -6.13 0.65
CA ILE A 94 -7.08 -5.30 -0.02
C ILE A 94 -5.66 -5.76 0.36
N THR A 95 -4.69 -5.50 -0.50
CA THR A 95 -3.27 -5.72 -0.24
C THR A 95 -2.50 -4.44 -0.50
N LEU A 96 -1.73 -4.01 0.49
CA LEU A 96 -0.79 -2.91 0.45
C LEU A 96 0.61 -3.46 0.16
N LEU A 97 1.30 -2.86 -0.80
CA LEU A 97 2.66 -3.20 -1.22
C LEU A 97 3.54 -1.97 -1.09
N MET A 98 4.52 -2.02 -0.19
CA MET A 98 5.52 -0.97 0.00
C MET A 98 6.88 -1.45 -0.55
N PRO A 99 7.35 -0.89 -1.68
CA PRO A 99 8.67 -1.22 -2.21
C PRO A 99 9.79 -0.64 -1.34
N LEU A 100 10.88 -1.39 -1.22
CA LEU A 100 12.11 -1.00 -0.54
C LEU A 100 13.31 -1.26 -1.48
N PRO A 101 14.08 -0.24 -1.87
CA PRO A 101 13.80 1.17 -1.65
C PRO A 101 12.57 1.63 -2.47
N GLY A 102 11.94 2.72 -2.04
CA GLY A 102 10.82 3.32 -2.75
C GLY A 102 10.61 4.76 -2.30
N ALA A 103 10.24 4.94 -1.04
CA ALA A 103 10.12 6.25 -0.41
C ALA A 103 11.49 6.87 -0.07
N ILE A 104 11.53 8.20 0.11
CA ILE A 104 12.68 8.92 0.66
C ILE A 104 12.89 8.50 2.12
N ASP A 105 11.80 8.41 2.88
CA ASP A 105 11.76 7.89 4.25
C ASP A 105 10.80 6.69 4.31
N SER A 106 11.37 5.49 4.24
CA SER A 106 10.63 4.22 4.28
C SER A 106 10.02 3.96 5.65
N SER A 107 10.61 4.50 6.72
CA SER A 107 10.04 4.41 8.06
C SER A 107 8.72 5.20 8.15
N VAL A 108 8.69 6.42 7.60
CA VAL A 108 7.47 7.23 7.52
C VAL A 108 6.44 6.59 6.59
N ALA A 109 6.86 6.08 5.43
CA ALA A 109 5.98 5.37 4.51
C ALA A 109 5.36 4.12 5.16
N PHE A 110 6.11 3.38 5.98
CA PHE A 110 5.61 2.22 6.70
C PHE A 110 4.56 2.59 7.74
N GLU A 111 4.76 3.63 8.55
CA GLU A 111 3.75 4.06 9.51
C GLU A 111 2.45 4.48 8.80
N ALA A 112 2.57 5.21 7.68
CA ALA A 112 1.40 5.58 6.90
C ALA A 112 0.68 4.36 6.28
N MET A 113 1.43 3.34 5.83
CA MET A 113 0.86 2.10 5.34
C MET A 113 0.08 1.37 6.44
N VAL A 114 0.68 1.24 7.63
CA VAL A 114 0.04 0.60 8.80
C VAL A 114 -1.20 1.38 9.23
N GLU A 115 -1.12 2.71 9.30
CA GLU A 115 -2.25 3.55 9.66
C GLU A 115 -3.40 3.41 8.66
N THR A 116 -3.10 3.43 7.35
CA THR A 116 -4.08 3.19 6.28
C THR A 116 -4.76 1.83 6.46
N ALA A 117 -3.98 0.76 6.68
CA ALA A 117 -4.51 -0.57 6.88
C ALA A 117 -5.42 -0.65 8.12
N MET A 118 -5.01 0.00 9.21
CA MET A 118 -5.77 0.07 10.46
C MET A 118 -7.05 0.91 10.33
N VAL A 119 -7.06 1.97 9.50
CA VAL A 119 -8.27 2.73 9.17
C VAL A 119 -9.29 1.82 8.50
N VAL A 120 -8.88 0.99 7.54
CA VAL A 120 -9.76 0.01 6.88
C VAL A 120 -10.28 -1.00 7.89
N VAL A 121 -9.42 -1.57 8.75
CA VAL A 121 -9.84 -2.49 9.81
C VAL A 121 -10.92 -1.88 10.71
N ARG A 122 -10.71 -0.64 11.19
CA ARG A 122 -11.63 0.02 12.14
C ARG A 122 -12.97 0.41 11.51
N HIS A 123 -12.97 0.88 10.26
CA HIS A 123 -14.17 1.42 9.63
C HIS A 123 -14.94 0.40 8.78
N MET A 124 -14.28 -0.65 8.30
CA MET A 124 -14.89 -1.65 7.41
C MET A 124 -14.96 -3.05 8.01
N GLY A 125 -14.34 -3.30 9.17
CA GLY A 125 -14.42 -4.60 9.84
C GLY A 125 -13.55 -5.66 9.18
N GLY A 126 -12.24 -5.57 9.40
CA GLY A 126 -11.26 -6.48 8.79
C GLY A 126 -10.26 -7.11 9.77
N GLU A 127 -9.39 -7.96 9.23
CA GLU A 127 -8.24 -8.54 9.92
C GLU A 127 -6.97 -8.30 9.11
N LEU A 128 -5.91 -7.84 9.79
CA LEU A 128 -4.60 -7.65 9.19
C LEU A 128 -3.89 -8.98 9.00
N LYS A 129 -3.30 -9.14 7.81
CA LYS A 129 -2.51 -10.30 7.42
C LYS A 129 -1.16 -9.87 6.83
N ASP A 130 -0.13 -10.65 7.08
CA ASP A 130 1.21 -10.49 6.49
C ASP A 130 1.31 -11.15 5.10
N GLU A 131 2.52 -11.18 4.53
CA GLU A 131 2.82 -11.83 3.24
C GLU A 131 2.46 -13.33 3.21
N ASN A 132 2.46 -13.99 4.37
CA ASN A 132 2.17 -15.42 4.54
C ASN A 132 0.70 -15.67 4.89
N ARG A 133 -0.16 -14.64 4.82
CA ARG A 133 -1.56 -14.66 5.26
C ARG A 133 -1.74 -14.98 6.75
N SER A 134 -0.69 -14.79 7.55
CA SER A 134 -0.74 -14.93 9.01
C SER A 134 -1.28 -13.66 9.64
N VAL A 135 -2.02 -13.79 10.74
CA VAL A 135 -2.59 -12.64 11.44
C VAL A 135 -1.47 -11.73 11.94
N MET A 136 -1.58 -10.43 11.64
CA MET A 136 -0.65 -9.46 12.21
C MET A 136 -1.15 -8.98 13.57
N THR A 137 -0.25 -9.05 14.56
CA THR A 137 -0.45 -8.50 15.91
C THR A 137 0.40 -7.25 16.07
N ALA A 138 0.23 -6.52 17.17
CA ALA A 138 1.11 -5.38 17.49
C ALA A 138 2.60 -5.79 17.50
N GLN A 139 2.90 -7.03 17.93
CA GLN A 139 4.26 -7.56 17.95
C GLN A 139 4.81 -7.81 16.54
N THR A 140 4.01 -8.38 15.64
CA THR A 140 4.49 -8.65 14.26
C THR A 140 4.55 -7.38 13.42
N ILE A 141 3.69 -6.38 13.71
CA ILE A 141 3.81 -5.03 13.14
C ILE A 141 5.12 -4.38 13.60
N GLU A 142 5.47 -4.45 14.88
CA GLU A 142 6.76 -3.94 15.37
C GLU A 142 7.93 -4.69 14.74
N PHE A 143 7.83 -6.00 14.55
CA PHE A 143 8.86 -6.76 13.85
C PHE A 143 9.04 -6.29 12.40
N ALA A 144 7.95 -6.07 11.67
CA ALA A 144 7.99 -5.51 10.31
C ALA A 144 8.61 -4.09 10.30
N ARG A 145 8.24 -3.24 11.26
CA ARG A 145 8.84 -1.91 11.46
C ARG A 145 10.35 -1.97 11.62
N GLN A 146 10.85 -2.90 12.45
CA GLN A 146 12.29 -3.09 12.65
C GLN A 146 12.99 -3.60 11.37
N ARG A 147 12.35 -4.49 10.61
CA ARG A 147 12.86 -4.95 9.31
C ARG A 147 13.04 -3.79 8.32
N VAL A 148 12.06 -2.88 8.23
CA VAL A 148 12.13 -1.68 7.37
C VAL A 148 13.31 -0.79 7.79
N ARG A 149 13.44 -0.48 9.08
CA ARG A 149 14.55 0.34 9.59
C ARG A 149 15.92 -0.28 9.32
N GLU A 150 16.03 -1.59 9.48
CA GLU A 150 17.28 -2.30 9.21
C GLU A 150 17.62 -2.33 7.71
N PHE A 151 16.61 -2.46 6.84
CA PHE A 151 16.78 -2.29 5.40
C PHE A 151 17.34 -0.91 5.07
N GLU A 152 16.70 0.17 5.55
CA GLU A 152 17.15 1.54 5.30
C GLU A 152 18.59 1.78 5.76
N ARG A 153 18.94 1.25 6.94
CA ARG A 153 20.29 1.35 7.49
C ARG A 153 21.32 0.67 6.58
N ARG A 154 21.05 -0.57 6.14
CA ARG A 154 21.94 -1.33 5.23
C ARG A 154 22.07 -0.64 3.87
N HIS A 155 20.95 -0.25 3.28
CA HIS A 155 20.89 0.37 1.97
C HIS A 155 21.62 1.73 1.93
N ARG A 156 21.45 2.57 2.97
CA ARG A 156 22.20 3.83 3.11
C ARG A 156 23.71 3.62 3.17
N LEU A 157 24.17 2.63 3.93
CA LEU A 157 25.61 2.31 4.04
C LEU A 157 26.18 1.85 2.70
N GLN A 158 25.46 0.99 1.97
CA GLN A 158 25.88 0.51 0.64
C GLN A 158 25.99 1.66 -0.37
N ARG A 159 25.00 2.57 -0.42
CA ARG A 159 25.05 3.76 -1.28
C ARG A 159 26.24 4.67 -0.98
N HIS A 160 26.57 4.87 0.31
CA HIS A 160 27.76 5.66 0.69
C HIS A 160 29.08 5.00 0.27
N MET A 161 29.16 3.67 0.23
CA MET A 161 30.35 2.95 -0.21
C MET A 161 30.52 2.98 -1.73
N GLN A 162 29.44 3.01 -2.50
CA GLN A 162 29.46 3.06 -3.97
C GLN A 162 29.69 4.47 -4.53
N ALA A 163 29.43 5.52 -3.74
CA ALA A 163 29.62 6.92 -4.13
C ALA A 163 31.05 7.44 -3.89
N ARG A 164 32.00 6.56 -3.56
CA ARG A 164 33.43 6.85 -3.37
C ARG A 164 34.25 6.19 -4.47
#